data_AF-A0A2V6G2X8-F1
#
_entry.id   AF-A0A2V6G2X8-F1
#
_cell.length_a   1.000
_cell.length_b   1.000
_cell.length_c   1.000
_cell.angle_alpha   90.00
_cell.angle_beta   90.00
_cell.angle_gamma   90.00
#
_symmetry.space_group_name_H-M   'P 1'
#
loop_
_entity.id
_entity.type
_entity.pdbx_description
1 polymer ?
#
loop_
_entity_poly.entity_id
_entity_poly.type
_entity_poly.pdbx_seq_one_letter_code
_entity_poly.pdbx_strand_id
1 'polypeptide(L)'
;MKEHDLIDFLVLAAEQGASDLHLTAGAPPMMRVARVLKPLTEESLSAEDTRRLVIDALKEAQRAKLENEWQLDFALQVHDIGRFRGNACYVSGAIEANFRQIPAEIPDLQSLGHSPVVDRWCDERAGLVLVTGASGEGKSTTLASMAQTIAGRRSVNIVSIEDPIEFVHSQGRSLVNQREVGS
;
A
#
# COMPACT_ATOMS: atom_id res chain seq x y z
N MET A 1 -24.45 13.16 15.15
CA MET A 1 -24.02 12.45 13.92
C MET A 1 -22.76 11.70 14.29
N LYS A 2 -22.60 10.43 13.88
CA LYS A 2 -21.39 9.67 14.24
C LYS A 2 -20.21 10.34 13.54
N GLU A 3 -19.26 10.83 14.33
CA GLU A 3 -18.00 11.36 13.83
C GLU A 3 -17.19 10.15 13.35
N HIS A 4 -17.23 9.89 12.04
CA HIS A 4 -16.44 8.82 11.44
C HIS A 4 -14.97 9.20 11.44
N ASP A 5 -14.12 8.24 11.80
CA ASP A 5 -12.67 8.37 11.65
C ASP A 5 -12.21 7.80 10.29
N LEU A 6 -10.91 7.88 10.00
CA LEU A 6 -10.38 7.37 8.73
C LEU A 6 -10.60 5.86 8.59
N ILE A 7 -10.50 5.12 9.71
CA ILE A 7 -10.58 3.66 9.72
C ILE A 7 -12.00 3.25 9.32
N ASP A 8 -13.03 3.91 9.83
CA ASP A 8 -14.42 3.68 9.44
C ASP A 8 -14.61 3.82 7.92
N PHE A 9 -14.06 4.87 7.30
CA PHE A 9 -14.18 5.04 5.84
C PHE A 9 -13.43 3.96 5.06
N LEU A 10 -12.25 3.55 5.53
CA LEU A 10 -11.48 2.47 4.91
C LEU A 10 -12.23 1.13 4.99
N VAL A 11 -12.82 0.82 6.14
CA VAL A 11 -13.66 -0.37 6.35
C VAL A 11 -14.85 -0.35 5.39
N LEU A 12 -15.63 0.73 5.39
CA LEU A 12 -16.81 0.87 4.52
C LEU A 12 -16.47 0.80 3.03
N ALA A 13 -15.34 1.37 2.61
CA ALA A 13 -14.88 1.30 1.23
C ALA A 13 -14.45 -0.14 0.86
N ALA A 14 -13.76 -0.84 1.76
CA ALA A 14 -13.34 -2.22 1.54
C ALA A 14 -14.54 -3.18 1.47
N GLU A 15 -15.54 -3.03 2.35
CA GLU A 15 -16.78 -3.81 2.31
C GLU A 15 -17.55 -3.64 1.00
N GLN A 16 -17.43 -2.48 0.35
CA GLN A 16 -18.04 -2.19 -0.94
C GLN A 16 -17.17 -2.60 -2.16
N GLY A 17 -16.03 -3.25 -1.91
CA GLY A 17 -15.11 -3.72 -2.95
C GLY A 17 -14.41 -2.58 -3.70
N ALA A 18 -14.15 -1.46 -3.02
CA ALA A 18 -13.43 -0.34 -3.60
C ALA A 18 -11.92 -0.64 -3.75
N SER A 19 -11.34 -0.22 -4.87
CA SER A 19 -9.89 -0.28 -5.09
C SER A 19 -9.14 0.87 -4.40
N ASP A 20 -9.78 2.04 -4.31
CA ASP A 20 -9.19 3.25 -3.74
C ASP A 20 -10.24 4.04 -2.95
N LEU A 21 -9.85 4.64 -1.83
CA LEU A 21 -10.57 5.70 -1.12
C LEU A 21 -9.86 7.03 -1.39
N HIS A 22 -10.60 8.10 -1.62
CA HIS A 22 -10.12 9.45 -1.90
C HIS A 22 -10.77 10.44 -0.93
N LEU A 23 -9.96 11.29 -0.32
CA LEU A 23 -10.37 12.35 0.60
C LEU A 23 -9.91 13.69 0.05
N THR A 24 -10.86 14.58 -0.22
CA THR A 24 -10.62 15.91 -0.79
C THR A 24 -11.58 16.90 -0.14
N ALA A 25 -11.07 18.05 0.29
CA ALA A 25 -11.89 19.11 0.87
C ALA A 25 -12.90 19.66 -0.17
N GLY A 26 -14.14 19.87 0.27
CA GLY A 26 -15.26 20.30 -0.57
C GLY A 26 -16.02 19.17 -1.26
N ALA A 27 -15.52 17.94 -1.22
CA ALA A 27 -16.19 16.75 -1.75
C ALA A 27 -16.49 15.75 -0.61
N PRO A 28 -17.52 14.90 -0.76
CA PRO A 28 -17.66 13.75 0.14
C PRO A 28 -16.47 12.80 -0.03
N PRO A 29 -16.17 11.94 0.96
CA PRO A 29 -15.26 10.82 0.75
C PRO A 29 -15.68 10.04 -0.50
N MET A 30 -14.77 9.85 -1.44
CA MET A 30 -15.06 9.16 -2.70
C MET A 30 -14.36 7.80 -2.70
N MET A 31 -15.05 6.76 -3.14
CA MET A 31 -14.47 5.44 -3.38
C MET A 31 -14.43 5.12 -4.86
N ARG A 32 -13.43 4.36 -5.30
CA ARG A 32 -13.33 3.84 -6.67
C ARG A 32 -13.76 2.38 -6.70
N VAL A 33 -14.87 2.09 -7.36
CA VAL A 33 -15.36 0.72 -7.57
C VAL A 33 -15.42 0.46 -9.07
N ALA A 34 -14.78 -0.61 -9.54
CA ALA A 34 -14.73 -0.95 -10.97
C ALA A 34 -14.34 0.24 -11.87
N ARG A 35 -13.30 1.00 -11.46
CA ARG A 35 -12.76 2.21 -12.12
C ARG A 35 -13.65 3.46 -12.06
N VAL A 36 -14.85 3.38 -11.50
CA VAL A 36 -15.77 4.52 -11.37
C VAL A 36 -15.69 5.11 -9.97
N LEU A 37 -15.57 6.44 -9.87
CA LEU A 37 -15.66 7.15 -8.59
C LEU A 37 -17.12 7.28 -8.16
N LYS A 38 -17.40 6.96 -6.90
CA LYS A 38 -18.71 7.08 -6.27
C LYS A 38 -18.56 7.69 -4.87
N PRO A 39 -19.49 8.53 -4.43
CA PRO A 39 -19.49 8.99 -3.04
C PRO A 39 -19.70 7.82 -2.09
N LEU A 40 -18.92 7.78 -1.01
CA LEU A 40 -19.07 6.83 0.09
C LEU A 40 -20.16 7.29 1.08
N THR A 41 -20.24 8.61 1.28
CA THR A 41 -21.27 9.29 2.07
C THR A 41 -21.78 10.53 1.31
N GLU A 42 -22.82 11.18 1.82
CA GLU A 42 -23.39 12.38 1.19
C GLU A 42 -22.73 13.69 1.64
N GLU A 43 -22.13 13.69 2.83
CA GLU A 43 -21.58 14.90 3.44
C GLU A 43 -20.17 15.22 2.91
N SER A 44 -19.98 16.47 2.47
CA SER A 44 -18.67 16.96 2.04
C SER A 44 -17.72 17.14 3.21
N LEU A 45 -16.46 16.75 3.01
CA LEU A 45 -15.38 17.00 3.95
C LEU A 45 -14.93 18.46 3.90
N SER A 46 -14.70 19.07 5.05
CA SER A 46 -14.00 20.35 5.14
C SER A 46 -12.47 20.17 5.05
N ALA A 47 -11.75 21.29 4.97
CA ALA A 47 -10.29 21.29 5.08
C ALA A 47 -9.82 20.84 6.47
N GLU A 48 -10.62 21.08 7.51
CA GLU A 48 -10.34 20.61 8.87
C GLU A 48 -10.57 19.09 8.98
N ASP A 49 -11.62 18.57 8.36
CA ASP A 49 -11.92 17.13 8.36
C ASP A 49 -10.82 16.34 7.68
N THR A 50 -10.45 16.72 6.45
CA THR A 50 -9.37 16.05 5.71
C THR A 50 -8.04 16.11 6.46
N ARG A 51 -7.71 17.26 7.06
CA ARG A 51 -6.52 17.39 7.90
C ARG A 51 -6.57 16.44 9.10
N ARG A 52 -7.67 16.43 9.85
CA ARG A 52 -7.86 15.55 11.02
C ARG A 52 -7.71 14.08 10.62
N LEU A 53 -8.48 13.62 9.64
CA LEU A 53 -8.51 12.24 9.17
C LEU A 53 -7.11 11.75 8.74
N VAL A 54 -6.35 12.57 8.03
CA VAL A 54 -5.02 12.17 7.53
C VAL A 54 -3.97 12.28 8.62
N ILE A 55 -3.87 13.41 9.33
CA ILE A 55 -2.81 13.64 10.33
C ILE A 55 -2.92 12.62 11.48
N ASP A 56 -4.12 12.28 11.92
CA ASP A 56 -4.33 11.30 13.00
C ASP A 56 -3.84 9.90 12.62
N ALA A 57 -3.80 9.57 11.34
CA ALA A 57 -3.27 8.30 10.84
C ALA A 57 -1.73 8.28 10.68
N LEU A 58 -1.06 9.43 10.76
CA LEU A 58 0.39 9.54 10.55
C LEU A 58 1.19 9.52 11.86
N LYS A 59 2.34 8.86 11.82
CA LYS A 59 3.38 8.95 12.85
C LYS A 59 4.01 10.34 12.88
N GLU A 60 4.64 10.73 13.97
CA GLU A 60 5.26 12.06 14.12
C GLU A 60 6.28 12.38 13.01
N ALA A 61 7.18 11.44 12.68
CA ALA A 61 8.14 11.62 11.59
C ALA A 61 7.46 11.78 10.21
N GLN A 62 6.35 11.08 9.99
CA GLN A 62 5.55 11.20 8.76
C GLN A 62 4.82 12.53 8.67
N ARG A 63 4.27 13.04 9.79
CA ARG A 63 3.66 14.38 9.86
C ARG A 63 4.68 15.45 9.50
N ALA A 64 5.87 15.39 10.11
CA ALA A 64 6.96 16.32 9.81
C ALA A 64 7.38 16.24 8.33
N LYS A 65 7.46 15.03 7.75
CA LYS A 65 7.77 14.86 6.33
C LYS A 65 6.70 15.48 5.43
N LEU A 66 5.43 15.23 5.70
CA LEU A 66 4.32 15.81 4.95
C LEU A 66 4.32 17.35 5.04
N GLU A 67 4.55 17.92 6.22
CA GLU A 67 4.61 19.38 6.42
C GLU A 67 5.78 20.04 5.69
N ASN A 68 6.94 19.36 5.61
CA ASN A 68 8.15 19.89 4.97
C ASN A 68 8.19 19.66 3.45
N GLU A 69 7.78 18.49 2.98
CA GLU A 69 7.88 18.07 1.57
C GLU A 69 6.57 18.25 0.79
N TRP A 70 5.47 18.55 1.49
CA TRP A 70 4.12 18.71 0.96
C TRP A 70 3.51 17.48 0.30
N GLN A 71 4.16 16.33 0.43
CA GLN A 71 3.70 15.03 -0.04
C GLN A 71 4.28 13.92 0.83
N LEU A 72 3.55 12.80 0.91
CA LEU A 72 3.97 11.62 1.65
C LEU A 72 3.30 10.37 1.09
N ASP A 73 4.10 9.37 0.71
CA ASP A 73 3.66 7.98 0.58
C ASP A 73 3.91 7.24 1.90
N PHE A 74 2.97 6.40 2.33
CA PHE A 74 3.07 5.60 3.55
C PHE A 74 2.21 4.33 3.47
N ALA A 75 2.46 3.37 4.36
CA ALA A 75 1.57 2.22 4.55
C ALA A 75 0.79 2.34 5.87
N LEU A 76 -0.48 1.94 5.84
CA LEU A 76 -1.36 1.87 6.99
C LEU A 76 -1.89 0.44 7.14
N GLN A 77 -1.76 -0.14 8.33
CA GLN A 77 -2.37 -1.42 8.68
C GLN A 77 -3.71 -1.15 9.36
N VAL A 78 -4.79 -1.69 8.81
CA VAL A 78 -6.12 -1.69 9.43
C VAL A 78 -6.40 -3.11 9.93
N HIS A 79 -6.88 -3.23 11.17
CA HIS A 79 -7.23 -4.52 11.77
C HIS A 79 -8.35 -5.19 10.97
N ASP A 80 -8.25 -6.51 10.76
CA ASP A 80 -9.20 -7.36 10.00
C ASP A 80 -9.46 -7.02 8.52
N ILE A 81 -9.04 -5.85 8.02
CA ILE A 81 -9.22 -5.45 6.62
C ILE A 81 -7.93 -5.64 5.78
N GLY A 82 -6.76 -5.36 6.38
CA GLY A 82 -5.47 -5.49 5.71
C GLY A 82 -4.69 -4.19 5.61
N ARG A 83 -3.74 -4.15 4.67
CA ARG A 83 -2.83 -3.01 4.46
C ARG A 83 -3.35 -2.09 3.37
N PHE A 84 -3.09 -0.80 3.55
CA PHE A 84 -3.37 0.24 2.57
C PHE A 84 -2.08 1.01 2.29
N ARG A 85 -1.87 1.36 1.02
CA ARG A 85 -0.91 2.39 0.63
C ARG A 85 -1.65 3.72 0.67
N GLY A 86 -1.23 4.59 1.58
CA GLY A 86 -1.67 5.97 1.65
C GLY A 86 -0.73 6.88 0.86
N ASN A 87 -1.31 7.85 0.16
CA ASN A 87 -0.60 8.99 -0.39
C ASN A 87 -1.34 10.25 0.07
N ALA A 88 -0.64 11.16 0.73
CA ALA A 88 -1.17 12.43 1.21
C ALA A 88 -0.35 13.59 0.64
N CYS A 89 -1.01 14.70 0.30
CA CYS A 89 -0.35 15.89 -0.21
C CYS A 89 -1.13 17.18 0.12
N TYR A 90 -0.46 18.32 0.06
CA TYR A 90 -1.12 19.62 0.16
C TYR A 90 -1.58 20.11 -1.21
N VAL A 91 -2.88 20.42 -1.34
CA VAL A 91 -3.50 20.95 -2.55
C VAL A 91 -4.36 22.15 -2.17
N SER A 92 -4.09 23.32 -2.78
CA SER A 92 -4.83 24.56 -2.53
C SER A 92 -4.97 24.93 -1.03
N GLY A 93 -3.96 24.63 -0.22
CA GLY A 93 -3.95 24.94 1.22
C GLY A 93 -4.70 23.94 2.12
N ALA A 94 -5.27 22.87 1.56
CA ALA A 94 -5.84 21.75 2.30
C ALA A 94 -5.02 20.46 2.08
N ILE A 95 -5.26 19.44 2.90
CA ILE A 95 -4.67 18.11 2.69
C ILE A 95 -5.64 17.29 1.83
N GLU A 96 -5.11 16.64 0.81
CA GLU A 96 -5.78 15.56 0.08
C GLU A 96 -5.08 14.24 0.36
N ALA A 97 -5.85 13.15 0.33
CA ALA A 97 -5.27 11.82 0.46
C ALA A 97 -5.99 10.77 -0.38
N ASN A 98 -5.24 9.77 -0.84
CA ASN A 98 -5.79 8.56 -1.42
C ASN A 98 -5.23 7.33 -0.72
N PHE A 99 -6.04 6.29 -0.60
CA PHE A 99 -5.70 5.03 0.04
C PHE A 99 -6.07 3.89 -0.89
N ARG A 100 -5.08 3.10 -1.30
CA ARG A 100 -5.29 1.89 -2.10
C ARG A 100 -5.09 0.67 -1.24
N GLN A 101 -6.04 -0.27 -1.28
CA GLN A 101 -5.85 -1.55 -0.60
C GLN A 101 -4.71 -2.32 -1.25
N ILE A 102 -3.79 -2.80 -0.41
CA ILE A 102 -2.70 -3.67 -0.84
C ILE A 102 -3.16 -5.12 -0.69
N PRO A 103 -3.02 -5.97 -1.73
CA PRO A 103 -3.40 -7.37 -1.63
C PRO A 103 -2.70 -8.05 -0.45
N ALA A 104 -3.48 -8.73 0.38
CA ALA A 104 -2.96 -9.41 1.57
C ALA A 104 -2.11 -10.63 1.20
N GLU A 105 -2.46 -11.31 0.11
CA GLU A 105 -1.78 -12.52 -0.34
C GLU A 105 -0.76 -12.22 -1.42
N ILE A 106 0.43 -12.77 -1.24
CA ILE A 106 1.44 -12.82 -2.30
C ILE A 106 1.05 -13.96 -3.23
N PRO A 107 0.77 -13.70 -4.52
CA PRO A 107 0.40 -14.76 -5.45
C PRO A 107 1.55 -15.74 -5.65
N ASP A 108 1.23 -16.99 -5.98
CA ASP A 108 2.25 -17.95 -6.35
C ASP A 108 2.94 -17.53 -7.67
N LEU A 109 4.26 -17.65 -7.74
CA LEU A 109 5.04 -17.21 -8.88
C LEU A 109 4.60 -17.90 -10.18
N GLN A 110 4.18 -19.17 -10.11
CA GLN A 110 3.72 -19.93 -11.27
C GLN A 110 2.35 -19.44 -11.79
N SER A 111 1.52 -18.86 -10.93
CA SER A 111 0.21 -18.32 -11.31
C SER A 111 0.28 -17.02 -12.12
N LEU A 112 1.43 -16.35 -12.13
CA LEU A 112 1.62 -15.06 -12.81
C LEU A 112 1.83 -15.17 -14.33
N GLY A 113 1.95 -16.39 -14.87
CA GLY A 113 2.10 -16.61 -16.32
C GLY A 113 3.50 -16.30 -16.87
N HIS A 114 4.50 -16.18 -16.00
CA HIS A 114 5.90 -16.01 -16.40
C HIS A 114 6.44 -17.27 -17.08
N SER A 115 7.49 -17.10 -17.90
CA SER A 115 8.26 -18.24 -18.41
C SER A 115 8.89 -19.04 -17.26
N PRO A 116 9.02 -20.38 -17.36
CA PRO A 116 9.71 -21.21 -16.35
C PRO A 116 11.15 -20.78 -16.04
N VAL A 117 11.76 -19.95 -16.89
CA VAL A 117 13.04 -19.28 -16.62
C VAL A 117 13.00 -18.45 -15.33
N VAL A 118 11.90 -17.74 -15.05
CA VAL A 118 11.81 -16.84 -13.89
C VAL A 118 11.84 -17.64 -12.58
N ASP A 119 11.19 -18.80 -12.53
CA ASP A 119 11.24 -19.70 -11.38
C ASP A 119 12.67 -20.19 -11.11
N ARG A 120 13.43 -20.50 -12.17
CA ARG A 120 14.83 -20.92 -12.03
C ARG A 120 15.74 -19.82 -11.48
N TRP A 121 15.43 -18.54 -11.73
CA TRP A 121 16.20 -17.44 -11.14
C TRP A 121 16.14 -17.42 -9.60
N CYS A 122 15.09 -17.98 -8.99
CA CYS A 122 15.01 -18.11 -7.53
C CYS A 122 16.06 -19.07 -6.94
N ASP A 123 16.60 -19.99 -7.76
CA ASP A 123 17.63 -20.94 -7.35
C ASP A 123 19.05 -20.40 -7.50
N GLU A 124 19.22 -19.25 -8.18
CA GLU A 124 20.52 -18.63 -8.38
C GLU A 124 21.13 -18.19 -7.03
N ARG A 125 22.42 -18.51 -6.83
CA ARG A 125 23.10 -18.25 -5.56
C ARG A 125 23.65 -16.85 -5.44
N ALA A 126 23.93 -16.19 -6.55
CA ALA A 126 24.46 -14.84 -6.63
C ALA A 126 24.17 -14.24 -8.00
N GLY A 127 24.08 -12.92 -8.08
CA GLY A 127 23.81 -12.18 -9.31
C GLY A 127 22.94 -10.96 -9.06
N LEU A 128 22.57 -10.28 -10.14
CA LEU A 128 21.64 -9.16 -10.13
C LEU A 128 20.47 -9.48 -11.06
N VAL A 129 19.25 -9.45 -10.51
CA VAL A 129 18.01 -9.55 -11.28
C VAL A 129 17.33 -8.19 -11.27
N LEU A 130 16.98 -7.69 -12.45
CA LEU A 130 16.26 -6.43 -12.62
C LEU A 130 14.87 -6.72 -13.18
N VAL A 131 13.84 -6.35 -12.41
CA VAL A 131 12.44 -6.42 -12.85
C VAL A 131 12.00 -5.01 -13.23
N THR A 132 11.73 -4.79 -14.51
CA THR A 132 11.44 -3.47 -15.08
C THR A 132 10.05 -3.44 -15.74
N GLY A 133 9.54 -2.24 -16.00
CA GLY A 133 8.17 -2.02 -16.51
C GLY A 133 7.57 -0.71 -15.99
N ALA A 134 6.51 -0.23 -16.63
CA ALA A 134 5.78 0.97 -16.23
C ALA A 134 5.02 0.78 -14.91
N SER A 135 4.51 1.87 -14.33
CA SER A 135 3.72 1.81 -13.10
C SER A 135 2.46 0.96 -13.30
N GLY A 136 2.14 0.10 -12.34
CA GLY A 136 0.98 -0.81 -12.42
C GLY A 136 1.17 -2.10 -13.22
N GLU A 137 2.36 -2.36 -13.79
CA GLU A 137 2.62 -3.58 -14.59
C GLU A 137 3.06 -4.81 -13.76
N GLY A 138 2.79 -4.84 -12.45
CA GLY A 138 3.01 -6.05 -11.63
C GLY A 138 4.47 -6.34 -11.24
N LYS A 139 5.35 -5.32 -11.27
CA LYS A 139 6.76 -5.44 -10.82
C LYS A 139 6.87 -5.87 -9.35
N SER A 140 6.23 -5.12 -8.45
CA SER A 140 6.24 -5.41 -7.01
C SER A 140 5.67 -6.80 -6.75
N THR A 141 4.58 -7.16 -7.43
CA THR A 141 3.95 -8.49 -7.35
C THR A 141 4.91 -9.60 -7.76
N THR A 142 5.64 -9.42 -8.87
CA THR A 142 6.62 -10.41 -9.36
C THR A 142 7.78 -10.55 -8.39
N LEU A 143 8.38 -9.45 -7.92
CA LEU A 143 9.45 -9.46 -6.93
C LEU A 143 9.02 -10.09 -5.60
N ALA A 144 7.82 -9.76 -5.12
CA ALA A 144 7.27 -10.35 -3.90
C ALA A 144 7.08 -11.87 -4.05
N SER A 145 6.54 -12.31 -5.19
CA SER A 145 6.34 -13.75 -5.47
C SER A 145 7.67 -14.50 -5.57
N MET A 146 8.69 -13.89 -6.19
CA MET A 146 10.03 -14.44 -6.24
C MET A 146 10.66 -14.53 -4.84
N ALA A 147 10.60 -13.47 -4.05
CA ALA A 147 11.14 -13.44 -2.69
C ALA A 147 10.45 -14.48 -1.78
N GLN A 148 9.13 -14.60 -1.87
CA GLN A 148 8.36 -15.60 -1.13
C GLN A 148 8.69 -17.04 -1.59
N THR A 149 8.94 -17.25 -2.88
CA THR A 149 9.40 -18.53 -3.44
C THR A 149 10.79 -18.90 -2.89
N ILE A 150 11.72 -17.95 -2.88
CA ILE A 150 13.06 -18.13 -2.30
C ILE A 150 12.94 -18.47 -0.80
N ALA A 151 12.12 -17.72 -0.06
CA ALA A 151 11.92 -17.94 1.36
C ALA A 151 11.35 -19.34 1.68
N GLY A 152 10.45 -19.85 0.84
CA GLY A 152 9.87 -21.19 0.98
C GLY A 152 10.82 -22.34 0.60
N ARG A 153 11.72 -22.13 -0.37
CA ARG A 153 12.60 -23.18 -0.90
C ARG A 153 13.94 -23.26 -0.19
N ARG A 154 14.52 -22.12 0.19
CA ARG A 154 15.90 -21.99 0.67
C ARG A 154 15.94 -21.62 2.15
N SER A 155 17.10 -21.83 2.80
CA SER A 155 17.39 -21.38 4.16
C SER A 155 18.43 -20.29 4.13
N VAL A 156 18.00 -19.08 3.80
CA VAL A 156 18.84 -17.89 3.62
C VAL A 156 18.32 -16.71 4.42
N ASN A 157 19.08 -15.61 4.45
CA ASN A 157 18.62 -14.33 4.98
C ASN A 157 18.22 -13.41 3.81
N ILE A 158 16.93 -13.10 3.70
CA ILE A 158 16.37 -12.16 2.74
C ILE A 158 16.18 -10.82 3.46
N VAL A 159 16.71 -9.76 2.87
CA VAL A 159 16.54 -8.39 3.37
C VAL A 159 15.90 -7.57 2.25
N SER A 160 14.76 -6.94 2.54
CA SER A 160 14.16 -5.94 1.65
C SER A 160 14.25 -4.55 2.27
N ILE A 161 14.39 -3.55 1.40
CA ILE A 161 14.33 -2.13 1.74
C ILE A 161 13.31 -1.51 0.79
N GLU A 162 12.21 -0.99 1.34
CA GLU A 162 11.01 -0.59 0.59
C GLU A 162 10.48 0.76 1.07
N ASP A 163 9.76 1.48 0.21
CA ASP A 163 9.20 2.81 0.51
C ASP A 163 7.82 2.97 -0.16
N PRO A 164 6.71 2.61 0.52
CA PRO A 164 6.63 1.83 1.75
C PRO A 164 6.69 0.31 1.48
N ILE A 165 6.66 -0.51 2.55
CA ILE A 165 6.50 -1.96 2.40
C ILE A 165 5.11 -2.27 1.84
N GLU A 166 5.03 -2.90 0.67
CA GLU A 166 3.77 -3.29 0.05
C GLU A 166 3.29 -4.66 0.56
N PHE A 167 4.07 -5.72 0.29
CA PHE A 167 3.72 -7.10 0.67
C PHE A 167 4.44 -7.50 1.95
N VAL A 168 3.75 -8.20 2.86
CA VAL A 168 4.38 -8.77 4.05
C VAL A 168 4.73 -10.23 3.79
N HIS A 169 6.01 -10.55 3.85
CA HIS A 169 6.51 -11.90 3.60
C HIS A 169 6.38 -12.81 4.82
N SER A 170 5.99 -14.06 4.58
CA SER A 170 6.15 -15.12 5.57
C SER A 170 7.60 -15.60 5.61
N GLN A 171 8.05 -16.06 6.79
CA GLN A 171 9.43 -16.52 6.98
C GLN A 171 9.77 -17.77 6.14
N GLY A 172 8.80 -18.70 6.00
CA GLY A 172 9.04 -19.97 5.30
C GLY A 172 10.17 -20.77 5.96
N ARG A 173 11.22 -21.09 5.18
CA ARG A 173 12.46 -21.75 5.63
C ARG A 173 13.61 -20.77 5.85
N SER A 174 13.40 -19.50 5.54
CA SER A 174 14.39 -18.43 5.56
C SER A 174 14.10 -17.42 6.68
N LEU A 175 15.04 -16.51 6.89
CA LEU A 175 14.78 -15.28 7.65
C LEU A 175 14.45 -14.18 6.64
N VAL A 176 13.31 -13.52 6.81
CA VAL A 176 12.88 -12.41 5.96
C VAL A 176 12.75 -11.17 6.83
N ASN A 177 13.59 -10.18 6.55
CA ASN A 177 13.66 -8.91 7.26
C ASN A 177 13.33 -7.77 6.29
N GLN A 178 12.16 -7.16 6.47
CA GLN A 178 11.72 -6.03 5.66
C GLN A 178 11.97 -4.72 6.41
N ARG A 179 12.56 -3.74 5.74
CA ARG A 179 12.83 -2.42 6.30
C ARG A 179 12.09 -1.38 5.47
N GLU A 180 11.25 -0.61 6.13
CA GLU A 180 10.59 0.53 5.50
C GLU A 180 11.49 1.77 5.63
N VAL A 181 11.61 2.54 4.56
CA VAL A 181 12.38 3.78 4.60
C VAL A 181 11.69 4.78 5.51
N GLY A 182 12.39 5.25 6.55
CA GLY A 182 11.88 6.25 7.48
C GLY A 182 11.01 5.72 8.63
N SER A 183 10.94 4.39 8.84
CA SER A 183 10.24 3.76 9.97
C SER A 183 11.12 3.52 11.19
#